data_AF-A0A7C5QH31-F1
#
_entry.id   AF-A0A7C5QH31-F1
#
_cell.length_a   1.000
_cell.length_b   1.000
_cell.length_c   1.000
_cell.angle_alpha   90.00
_cell.angle_beta   90.00
_cell.angle_gamma   90.00
#
_symmetry.space_group_name_H-M   'P 1'
#
loop_
_entity.id
_entity.type
_entity.pdbx_description
1 polymer ?
#
loop_
_entity_poly.entity_id
_entity_poly.type
_entity_poly.pdbx_seq_one_letter_code
_entity_poly.pdbx_strand_id
1 'polypeptide(L)'
;MFENLPHPALSSWHCIKSFFVFALLLFASGYGLGQDPSFSQFYANRTYLNPALTGLQEGTSIALASRMQWVSIDKGFRTYDFALEQQFPFLGVGLGLQFTRDEELFAGFNTQQLGFLFSYTIGGAHHNLHFGMKTGLVQQSIDWDKLIFSGQLDPVYGLVSGQLLTPATDKVSYGDLDFGAAWRWDMNSRNQDRGLMMGFSLHHLPWLFSKSAEGNSSFLNGDASPAPRLTFHAAMRLPASLFRQGKKGVLYWMPVFKWDVQSYKLLKLDESVMVTTAGINL
;
A
#
# COMPACT_ATOMS: atom_id res chain seq x y z
N MET A 1 -32.47 30.71 52.35
CA MET A 1 -33.20 30.00 51.27
C MET A 1 -32.45 30.30 49.99
N PHE A 2 -31.42 29.52 49.67
CA PHE A 2 -30.60 29.72 48.47
C PHE A 2 -31.00 28.65 47.46
N GLU A 3 -31.60 29.12 46.37
CA GLU A 3 -32.10 28.33 45.25
C GLU A 3 -30.92 28.07 44.30
N ASN A 4 -30.52 26.81 44.15
CA ASN A 4 -29.45 26.39 43.24
C ASN A 4 -29.97 26.37 41.80
N LEU A 5 -29.50 27.32 40.97
CA LEU A 5 -29.68 27.27 39.52
C LEU A 5 -28.68 26.26 38.89
N PRO A 6 -29.09 25.41 37.94
CA PRO A 6 -28.19 24.46 37.29
C PRO A 6 -27.28 25.16 36.26
N HIS A 7 -25.98 24.86 36.34
CA HIS A 7 -24.94 25.38 35.46
C HIS A 7 -25.12 24.94 33.99
N PRO A 8 -24.97 25.83 32.99
CA PRO A 8 -25.15 25.51 31.56
C PRO A 8 -23.97 24.76 30.91
N ALA A 9 -22.99 24.30 31.70
CA ALA A 9 -21.72 23.82 31.18
C ALA A 9 -21.78 22.43 30.51
N LEU A 10 -22.86 21.65 30.67
CA LEU A 10 -22.94 20.27 30.13
C LEU A 10 -23.44 20.18 28.68
N SER A 11 -24.16 21.19 28.16
CA SER A 11 -24.69 21.15 26.78
C SER A 11 -23.63 21.50 25.72
N SER A 12 -22.64 22.32 26.06
CA SER A 12 -21.59 22.76 25.14
C SER A 12 -20.64 21.64 24.72
N TRP A 13 -20.36 20.68 25.61
CA TRP A 13 -19.51 19.51 25.30
C TRP A 13 -20.14 18.55 24.31
N HIS A 14 -21.47 18.41 24.33
CA HIS A 14 -22.20 17.59 23.36
C HIS A 14 -22.19 18.25 21.98
N CYS A 15 -22.36 19.58 21.91
CA CYS A 15 -22.21 20.34 20.67
C CYS A 15 -20.80 20.25 20.07
N ILE A 16 -19.75 20.37 20.89
CA ILE A 16 -18.35 20.27 20.41
C ILE A 16 -18.04 18.86 19.90
N LYS A 17 -18.49 17.81 20.60
CA LYS A 17 -18.34 16.41 20.16
C LYS A 17 -19.10 16.14 18.87
N SER A 18 -20.36 16.57 18.78
CA SER A 18 -21.17 16.41 17.55
C SER A 18 -20.62 17.22 16.39
N PHE A 19 -20.05 18.41 16.63
CA PHE A 19 -19.34 19.19 15.61
C PHE A 19 -18.08 18.48 15.13
N PHE A 20 -17.28 17.90 16.03
CA PHE A 20 -16.10 17.11 15.67
C PHE A 20 -16.47 15.85 14.87
N VAL A 21 -17.53 15.14 15.28
CA VAL A 21 -18.01 13.95 14.56
C VAL A 21 -18.60 14.31 13.21
N PHE A 22 -19.33 15.42 13.10
CA PHE A 22 -19.88 15.91 11.84
C PHE A 22 -18.80 16.44 10.90
N ALA A 23 -17.79 17.14 11.42
CA ALA A 23 -16.61 17.55 10.66
C ALA A 23 -15.80 16.33 10.18
N LEU A 24 -15.64 15.29 11.02
CA LEU A 24 -15.01 14.03 10.63
C LEU A 24 -15.80 13.31 9.52
N LEU A 25 -17.14 13.33 9.58
CA LEU A 25 -18.01 12.73 8.57
C LEU A 25 -18.02 13.52 7.25
N LEU A 26 -17.90 14.85 7.29
CA LEU A 26 -17.76 15.69 6.09
C LEU A 26 -16.38 15.57 5.43
N PHE A 27 -15.35 15.23 6.20
CA PHE A 27 -14.03 14.87 5.64
C PHE A 27 -14.03 13.48 4.96
N ALA A 28 -15.05 12.65 5.19
CA ALA A 28 -15.14 11.32 4.58
C ALA A 28 -15.80 11.31 3.18
N SER A 29 -16.34 12.44 2.70
CA SER A 29 -16.90 12.55 1.34
C SER A 29 -15.83 12.99 0.34
N GLY A 30 -14.86 12.12 0.07
CA GLY A 30 -13.90 12.25 -1.04
C GLY A 30 -14.38 11.48 -2.27
N TYR A 31 -14.04 11.96 -3.46
CA TYR A 31 -14.12 11.18 -4.70
C TYR A 31 -13.21 9.96 -4.56
N GLY A 32 -13.76 8.75 -4.72
CA GLY A 32 -12.97 7.53 -4.65
C GLY A 32 -12.10 7.36 -5.88
N LEU A 33 -10.81 7.70 -5.79
CA LEU A 33 -9.80 7.16 -6.70
C LEU A 33 -9.49 5.73 -6.24
N GLY A 34 -9.45 4.79 -7.20
CA GLY A 34 -9.03 3.42 -6.91
C GLY A 34 -7.61 3.40 -6.35
N GLN A 35 -7.41 2.67 -5.26
CA GLN A 35 -6.11 2.52 -4.60
C GLN A 35 -5.58 1.10 -4.77
N ASP A 36 -4.26 1.00 -4.85
CA ASP A 36 -3.60 -0.30 -4.83
C ASP A 36 -3.75 -0.97 -3.45
N PRO A 37 -3.74 -2.32 -3.39
CA PRO A 37 -3.82 -3.05 -2.14
C PRO A 37 -2.72 -2.66 -1.14
N SER A 38 -3.09 -2.39 0.12
CA SER A 38 -2.15 -2.03 1.18
C SER A 38 -2.13 -3.05 2.32
N PHE A 39 -0.94 -3.56 2.65
CA PHE A 39 -0.74 -4.51 3.74
C PHE A 39 -0.54 -3.82 5.11
N SER A 40 -1.12 -4.37 6.18
CA SER A 40 -0.94 -3.85 7.54
C SER A 40 0.47 -4.11 8.08
N GLN A 41 1.08 -5.24 7.71
CA GLN A 41 2.47 -5.59 8.06
C GLN A 41 3.40 -5.25 6.89
N PHE A 42 3.52 -3.97 6.56
CA PHE A 42 4.24 -3.51 5.38
C PHE A 42 5.74 -3.85 5.38
N TYR A 43 6.40 -3.91 6.54
CA TYR A 43 7.80 -4.38 6.63
C TYR A 43 7.97 -5.90 6.56
N ALA A 44 6.89 -6.68 6.65
CA ALA A 44 6.93 -8.11 6.35
C ALA A 44 6.90 -8.36 4.84
N ASN A 45 6.29 -7.45 4.07
CA ASN A 45 6.31 -7.46 2.61
C ASN A 45 7.15 -6.31 2.04
N ARG A 46 8.47 -6.41 2.22
CA ARG A 46 9.44 -5.34 1.97
C ARG A 46 9.53 -4.94 0.49
N THR A 47 9.54 -5.93 -0.41
CA THR A 47 9.65 -5.71 -1.86
C THR A 47 8.42 -5.03 -2.43
N TYR A 48 7.22 -5.37 -1.91
CA TYR A 48 5.99 -4.65 -2.23
C TYR A 48 6.00 -3.21 -1.72
N LEU A 49 6.50 -2.99 -0.49
CA LEU A 49 6.61 -1.66 0.11
C LEU A 49 7.55 -0.75 -0.68
N ASN A 50 8.76 -1.22 -0.96
CA ASN A 50 9.79 -0.43 -1.62
C ASN A 50 10.79 -1.35 -2.34
N PRO A 51 10.94 -1.23 -3.67
CA PRO A 51 11.86 -2.10 -4.43
C PRO A 51 13.33 -1.93 -4.02
N ALA A 52 13.72 -0.82 -3.38
CA ALA A 52 15.05 -0.65 -2.81
C ALA A 52 15.36 -1.61 -1.66
N LEU A 53 14.34 -2.22 -1.05
CA LEU A 53 14.50 -3.18 0.02
C LEU A 53 14.72 -4.62 -0.47
N THR A 54 14.79 -4.82 -1.79
CA THR A 54 15.10 -6.13 -2.40
C THR A 54 16.47 -6.59 -1.94
N GLY A 55 16.58 -7.83 -1.48
CA GLY A 55 17.87 -8.38 -1.03
C GLY A 55 18.46 -7.62 0.15
N LEU A 56 17.64 -7.00 1.01
CA LEU A 56 18.11 -6.37 2.25
C LEU A 56 18.66 -7.41 3.24
N GLN A 57 18.17 -8.64 3.16
CA GLN A 57 18.57 -9.77 3.97
C GLN A 57 19.62 -10.61 3.25
N GLU A 58 20.63 -11.04 3.98
CA GLU A 58 21.70 -11.89 3.45
C GLU A 58 21.16 -13.24 2.97
N GLY A 59 21.58 -13.63 1.75
CA GLY A 59 21.21 -14.90 1.13
C GLY A 59 19.93 -14.84 0.27
N THR A 60 19.31 -16.00 0.11
CA THR A 60 18.01 -16.14 -0.56
C THR A 60 16.89 -15.92 0.45
N SER A 61 15.93 -15.07 0.14
CA SER A 61 14.75 -14.81 0.96
C SER A 61 13.49 -15.08 0.14
N ILE A 62 12.52 -15.74 0.78
CA ILE A 62 11.21 -16.03 0.21
C ILE A 62 10.17 -15.42 1.15
N ALA A 63 9.26 -14.62 0.58
CA ALA A 63 8.15 -14.03 1.30
C ALA A 63 6.83 -14.43 0.66
N LEU A 64 5.86 -14.73 1.51
CA LEU A 64 4.47 -15.00 1.14
C LEU A 64 3.58 -14.14 2.04
N ALA A 65 2.70 -13.37 1.42
CA ALA A 65 1.72 -12.57 2.12
C ALA A 65 0.34 -12.80 1.51
N SER A 66 -0.68 -12.85 2.37
CA SER A 66 -2.06 -12.75 1.94
C SER A 66 -2.79 -11.71 2.78
N ARG A 67 -3.78 -11.08 2.15
CA ARG A 67 -4.65 -10.10 2.75
C ARG A 67 -6.07 -10.42 2.31
N MET A 68 -6.96 -10.55 3.28
CA MET A 68 -8.39 -10.71 3.04
C MET A 68 -9.11 -9.54 3.70
N GLN A 69 -9.95 -8.85 2.94
CA GLN A 69 -10.79 -7.78 3.47
C GLN A 69 -12.26 -8.12 3.23
N TRP A 70 -13.12 -7.61 4.11
CA TRP A 70 -14.58 -7.83 4.01
C TRP A 70 -14.94 -9.32 4.04
N VAL A 71 -14.26 -10.11 4.87
CA VAL A 71 -14.37 -11.57 4.93
C VAL A 71 -15.80 -12.06 5.20
N SER A 72 -16.60 -11.27 5.92
CA SER A 72 -18.01 -11.58 6.20
C SER A 72 -18.93 -11.41 4.99
N ILE A 73 -18.44 -10.80 3.90
CA ILE A 73 -19.14 -10.68 2.64
C ILE A 73 -18.56 -11.74 1.70
N ASP A 74 -19.40 -12.60 1.15
CA ASP A 74 -19.01 -13.72 0.27
C ASP A 74 -18.18 -13.27 -0.96
N LYS A 75 -18.25 -11.97 -1.28
CA LYS A 75 -17.59 -11.30 -2.40
C LYS A 75 -16.55 -10.25 -1.97
N GLY A 76 -15.81 -10.51 -0.89
CA GLY A 76 -14.74 -9.63 -0.40
C GLY A 76 -13.50 -9.53 -1.30
N PHE A 77 -12.51 -8.75 -0.86
CA PHE A 77 -11.24 -8.56 -1.59
C PHE A 77 -10.17 -9.51 -1.08
N ARG A 78 -9.41 -10.12 -2.00
CA ARG A 78 -8.33 -11.05 -1.68
C ARG A 78 -7.07 -10.65 -2.43
N THR A 79 -6.01 -10.35 -1.70
CA THR A 79 -4.70 -10.04 -2.27
C THR A 79 -3.70 -11.09 -1.83
N TYR A 80 -2.92 -11.59 -2.77
CA TYR A 80 -1.81 -12.52 -2.56
C TYR A 80 -0.54 -11.91 -3.11
N ASP A 81 0.56 -12.07 -2.39
CA ASP A 81 1.87 -11.62 -2.82
C ASP A 81 2.93 -12.68 -2.52
N PHE A 82 3.77 -12.93 -3.50
CA PHE A 82 4.91 -13.82 -3.41
C PHE A 82 6.15 -13.07 -3.87
N ALA A 83 7.23 -13.13 -3.10
CA ALA A 83 8.51 -12.59 -3.49
C ALA A 83 9.63 -13.60 -3.25
N LEU A 84 10.54 -13.69 -4.22
CA LEU A 84 11.78 -14.44 -4.16
C LEU A 84 12.92 -13.47 -4.44
N GLU A 85 13.82 -13.28 -3.48
CA GLU A 85 14.93 -12.34 -3.58
C GLU A 85 16.25 -13.01 -3.21
N GLN A 86 17.34 -12.55 -3.83
CA GLN A 86 18.70 -13.00 -3.58
C GLN A 86 19.60 -11.79 -3.42
N GLN A 87 20.34 -11.74 -2.31
CA GLN A 87 21.40 -10.74 -2.13
C GLN A 87 22.74 -11.28 -2.66
N PHE A 88 23.49 -10.40 -3.33
CA PHE A 88 24.87 -10.60 -3.74
C PHE A 88 25.77 -9.57 -3.02
N PRO A 89 26.22 -9.88 -1.78
CA PRO A 89 26.91 -8.91 -0.93
C PRO A 89 28.18 -8.32 -1.56
N PHE A 90 28.96 -9.13 -2.28
CA PHE A 90 30.20 -8.69 -2.94
C PHE A 90 29.98 -7.60 -3.99
N LEU A 91 28.81 -7.58 -4.62
CA LEU A 91 28.44 -6.60 -5.63
C LEU A 91 27.57 -5.47 -5.06
N GLY A 92 27.10 -5.60 -3.81
CA GLY A 92 26.08 -4.70 -3.25
C GLY A 92 24.74 -4.77 -4.00
N VAL A 93 24.47 -5.84 -4.75
CA VAL A 93 23.29 -5.99 -5.60
C VAL A 93 22.30 -6.95 -4.97
N GLY A 94 21.00 -6.63 -5.07
CA GLY A 94 19.91 -7.56 -4.78
C GLY A 94 19.05 -7.76 -6.02
N LEU A 95 18.76 -9.01 -6.36
CA LEU A 95 17.85 -9.36 -7.46
C LEU A 95 16.62 -10.07 -6.90
N GLY A 96 15.47 -9.92 -7.55
CA GLY A 96 14.29 -10.64 -7.13
C GLY A 96 13.22 -10.76 -8.19
N LEU A 97 12.26 -11.62 -7.91
CA LEU A 97 11.00 -11.77 -8.63
C LEU A 97 9.86 -11.57 -7.63
N GLN A 98 8.83 -10.86 -8.06
CA GLN A 98 7.62 -10.67 -7.27
C GLN A 98 6.40 -10.98 -8.12
N PHE A 99 5.45 -11.71 -7.54
CA PHE A 99 4.17 -11.96 -8.14
C PHE A 99 3.07 -11.50 -7.19
N THR A 100 2.26 -10.56 -7.64
CA THR A 100 1.12 -10.04 -6.89
C THR A 100 -0.16 -10.36 -7.64
N ARG A 101 -1.18 -10.82 -6.92
CA ARG A 101 -2.52 -11.08 -7.45
C ARG A 101 -3.55 -10.47 -6.53
N ASP A 102 -4.38 -9.61 -7.07
CA ASP A 102 -5.50 -8.98 -6.37
C ASP A 102 -6.81 -9.35 -7.04
N GLU A 103 -7.77 -9.80 -6.23
CA GLU A 103 -9.07 -10.29 -6.68
C GLU A 103 -10.20 -9.55 -5.97
N GLU A 104 -11.07 -8.95 -6.76
CA GLU A 104 -12.37 -8.45 -6.36
C GLU A 104 -13.47 -9.40 -6.84
N LEU A 105 -14.04 -10.15 -5.91
CA LEU A 105 -15.00 -11.21 -6.22
C LEU A 105 -16.38 -10.67 -6.66
N PHE A 106 -16.69 -9.41 -6.39
CA PHE A 106 -17.98 -8.81 -6.76
C PHE A 106 -18.09 -8.56 -8.27
N ALA A 107 -17.18 -7.78 -8.82
CA ALA A 107 -17.08 -7.47 -10.25
C ALA A 107 -16.39 -8.57 -11.07
N GLY A 108 -15.82 -9.60 -10.42
CA GLY A 108 -14.91 -10.54 -11.08
C GLY A 108 -13.65 -9.86 -11.61
N PHE A 109 -13.30 -8.71 -11.04
CA PHE A 109 -12.12 -7.94 -11.41
C PHE A 109 -10.89 -8.57 -10.76
N ASN A 110 -9.86 -8.82 -11.58
CA ASN A 110 -8.62 -9.45 -11.11
C ASN A 110 -7.43 -8.76 -11.76
N THR A 111 -6.45 -8.42 -10.94
CA THR A 111 -5.19 -7.80 -11.36
C THR A 111 -4.04 -8.70 -10.96
N GLN A 112 -3.19 -9.05 -11.93
CA GLN A 112 -1.99 -9.85 -11.73
C GLN A 112 -0.78 -9.06 -12.18
N GLN A 113 0.27 -9.03 -11.38
CA GLN A 113 1.52 -8.37 -11.70
C GLN A 113 2.68 -9.34 -11.50
N LEU A 114 3.50 -9.49 -12.53
CA LEU A 114 4.80 -10.16 -12.45
C LEU A 114 5.88 -9.09 -12.55
N GLY A 115 6.69 -8.94 -11.49
CA GLY A 115 7.75 -7.96 -11.37
C GLY A 115 9.13 -8.59 -11.28
N PHE A 116 10.10 -8.01 -11.98
CA PHE A 116 11.52 -8.20 -11.77
C PHE A 116 12.07 -7.06 -10.92
N LEU A 117 12.79 -7.40 -9.86
CA LEU A 117 13.32 -6.48 -8.87
C LEU A 117 14.84 -6.40 -9.01
N PHE A 118 15.36 -5.18 -9.01
CA PHE A 118 16.77 -4.89 -8.93
C PHE A 118 17.02 -3.86 -7.83
N SER A 119 18.08 -4.07 -7.05
CA SER A 119 18.52 -3.10 -6.05
C SER A 119 20.03 -3.00 -6.02
N TYR A 120 20.52 -1.82 -5.64
CA TYR A 120 21.93 -1.53 -5.45
C TYR A 120 22.14 -0.79 -4.14
N THR A 121 23.10 -1.26 -3.36
CA THR A 121 23.42 -0.77 -2.02
C THR A 121 24.78 -0.08 -2.04
N ILE A 122 24.81 1.17 -1.59
CA ILE A 122 25.99 2.01 -1.48
C ILE A 122 26.23 2.32 0.00
N GLY A 123 27.45 2.16 0.47
CA GLY A 123 27.85 2.53 1.83
C GLY A 123 28.48 1.40 2.62
N GLY A 124 28.61 1.60 3.92
CA GLY A 124 29.27 0.66 4.83
C GLY A 124 28.29 -0.08 5.73
N ALA A 125 28.83 -0.84 6.69
CA ALA A 125 28.03 -1.64 7.62
C ALA A 125 27.09 -0.82 8.52
N HIS A 126 27.48 0.41 8.86
CA HIS A 126 26.71 1.27 9.76
C HIS A 126 25.78 2.21 9.01
N HIS A 127 26.15 2.68 7.82
CA HIS A 127 25.37 3.62 7.02
C HIS A 127 25.36 3.15 5.58
N ASN A 128 24.18 2.81 5.09
CA ASN A 128 23.98 2.39 3.72
C ASN A 128 22.73 3.03 3.11
N LEU A 129 22.84 3.29 1.82
CA LEU A 129 21.80 3.78 0.95
C LEU A 129 21.48 2.66 -0.03
N HIS A 130 20.21 2.34 -0.15
CA HIS A 130 19.70 1.36 -1.08
C HIS A 130 18.90 2.10 -2.13
N PHE A 131 19.11 1.76 -3.39
CA PHE A 131 18.30 2.19 -4.51
C PHE A 131 17.72 0.96 -5.17
N GLY A 132 16.49 1.03 -5.66
CA GLY A 132 15.88 -0.10 -6.33
C GLY A 132 14.89 0.29 -7.39
N MET A 133 14.64 -0.66 -8.26
CA MET A 133 13.73 -0.55 -9.38
C MET A 133 12.96 -1.85 -9.51
N LYS A 134 11.67 -1.76 -9.83
CA LYS A 134 10.84 -2.90 -10.21
C LYS A 134 10.35 -2.67 -11.62
N THR A 135 10.60 -3.60 -12.53
CA THR A 135 9.97 -3.62 -13.85
C THR A 135 8.90 -4.69 -13.84
N GLY A 136 7.69 -4.38 -14.27
CA GLY A 136 6.55 -5.27 -14.16
C GLY A 136 5.78 -5.44 -15.45
N LEU A 137 5.11 -6.58 -15.59
CA LEU A 137 4.00 -6.77 -16.51
C LEU A 137 2.74 -6.95 -15.68
N VAL A 138 1.74 -6.13 -15.94
CA VAL A 138 0.45 -6.15 -15.28
C VAL A 138 -0.59 -6.67 -16.27
N GLN A 139 -1.45 -7.55 -15.82
CA GLN A 139 -2.61 -8.03 -16.55
C GLN A 139 -3.85 -7.81 -15.68
N GLN A 140 -4.85 -7.16 -16.26
CA GLN A 140 -6.14 -6.94 -15.65
C GLN A 140 -7.21 -7.69 -16.42
N SER A 141 -8.18 -8.25 -15.72
CA SER A 141 -9.31 -8.95 -16.29
C SER A 141 -10.58 -8.59 -15.54
N ILE A 142 -11.69 -8.46 -16.26
CA ILE A 142 -13.01 -8.20 -15.67
C ILE A 142 -14.06 -9.12 -16.30
N ASP A 143 -15.06 -9.51 -15.51
CA ASP A 143 -16.16 -10.35 -15.96
C ASP A 143 -17.42 -9.48 -16.10
N TRP A 144 -17.66 -9.00 -17.31
CA TRP A 144 -18.76 -8.08 -17.61
C TRP A 144 -20.15 -8.68 -17.37
N ASP A 145 -20.28 -10.01 -17.43
CA ASP A 145 -21.56 -10.70 -17.21
C ASP A 145 -22.00 -10.66 -15.75
N LYS A 146 -21.06 -10.44 -14.82
CA LYS A 146 -21.35 -10.25 -13.38
C LYS A 146 -21.75 -8.83 -13.02
N LEU A 147 -21.55 -7.86 -13.93
CA LEU A 147 -21.83 -6.45 -13.69
C LEU A 147 -23.27 -6.12 -14.08
N ILE A 148 -23.98 -5.48 -13.15
CA ILE A 148 -25.29 -4.91 -13.40
C ILE A 148 -25.13 -3.39 -13.47
N PHE A 149 -25.44 -2.82 -14.63
CA PHE A 149 -25.38 -1.37 -14.84
C PHE A 149 -26.72 -0.71 -14.53
N SER A 150 -26.69 0.57 -14.14
CA SER A 150 -27.90 1.34 -13.81
C SER A 150 -28.92 1.39 -14.95
N GLY A 151 -28.47 1.39 -16.20
CA GLY A 151 -29.34 1.36 -17.37
C GLY A 151 -30.05 0.02 -17.62
N GLN A 152 -29.66 -1.04 -16.89
CA GLN A 152 -30.34 -2.35 -16.90
C GLN A 152 -31.36 -2.47 -15.76
N LEU A 153 -31.48 -1.46 -14.91
CA LEU A 153 -32.40 -1.46 -13.77
C LEU A 153 -33.61 -0.58 -14.08
N ASP A 154 -34.78 -1.19 -14.23
CA ASP A 154 -36.07 -0.51 -14.34
C ASP A 154 -36.80 -0.52 -12.98
N PRO A 155 -37.39 0.61 -12.55
CA PRO A 155 -38.08 0.71 -11.27
C PRO A 155 -39.28 -0.21 -11.09
N VAL A 156 -39.91 -0.66 -12.19
CA VAL A 156 -41.13 -1.47 -12.22
C VAL A 156 -40.81 -2.93 -12.52
N TYR A 157 -39.91 -3.19 -13.48
CA TYR A 157 -39.62 -4.53 -13.98
C TYR A 157 -38.31 -5.15 -13.46
N GLY A 158 -37.50 -4.39 -12.71
CA GLY A 158 -36.21 -4.86 -12.19
C GLY A 158 -35.16 -4.94 -13.29
N LEU A 159 -34.44 -6.07 -13.39
CA LEU A 159 -33.40 -6.25 -14.42
C LEU A 159 -34.03 -6.38 -15.81
N VAL A 160 -33.87 -5.36 -16.65
CA VAL A 160 -34.33 -5.37 -18.04
C VAL A 160 -33.16 -5.73 -18.95
N SER A 161 -33.38 -6.70 -19.83
CA SER A 161 -32.38 -7.17 -20.77
C SER A 161 -32.04 -6.08 -21.79
N GLY A 162 -30.79 -5.62 -21.76
CA GLY A 162 -30.22 -4.68 -22.72
C GLY A 162 -28.80 -4.29 -22.31
N GLN A 163 -27.78 -4.79 -23.02
CA GLN A 163 -26.41 -4.32 -22.82
C GLN A 163 -26.27 -2.93 -23.46
N LEU A 164 -26.26 -1.87 -22.65
CA LEU A 164 -26.01 -0.49 -23.09
C LEU A 164 -24.53 -0.23 -23.41
N LEU A 165 -23.63 -1.12 -22.96
CA LEU A 165 -22.19 -1.05 -23.19
C LEU A 165 -21.74 -2.39 -23.77
N THR A 166 -21.17 -2.36 -24.97
CA THR A 166 -20.39 -3.47 -25.53
C THR A 166 -18.94 -3.32 -25.07
N PRO A 167 -18.42 -4.23 -24.22
CA PRO A 167 -17.02 -4.21 -23.84
C PRO A 167 -16.12 -4.29 -25.07
N ALA A 168 -15.01 -3.54 -25.07
CA ALA A 168 -14.02 -3.69 -26.14
C ALA A 168 -13.14 -4.93 -25.91
N THR A 169 -12.85 -5.25 -24.65
CA THR A 169 -12.10 -6.43 -24.24
C THR A 169 -12.40 -6.78 -22.78
N ASP A 170 -12.19 -8.05 -22.41
CA ASP A 170 -12.31 -8.55 -21.05
C ASP A 170 -10.94 -8.60 -20.34
N LYS A 171 -9.86 -8.43 -21.11
CA LYS A 171 -8.47 -8.53 -20.63
C LYS A 171 -7.60 -7.45 -21.24
N VAL A 172 -6.72 -6.91 -20.42
CA VAL A 172 -5.80 -5.83 -20.76
C VAL A 172 -4.46 -6.11 -20.11
N SER A 173 -3.35 -5.86 -20.84
CA SER A 173 -2.00 -6.06 -20.33
C SER A 173 -1.12 -4.86 -20.63
N TYR A 174 -0.30 -4.47 -19.66
CA TYR A 174 0.62 -3.35 -19.80
C TYR A 174 1.92 -3.53 -19.01
N GLY A 175 2.94 -2.75 -19.38
CA GLY A 175 4.21 -2.66 -18.64
C GLY A 175 4.14 -1.63 -17.51
N ASP A 176 4.81 -1.92 -16.41
CA ASP A 176 4.87 -1.10 -15.22
C ASP A 176 6.32 -0.88 -14.75
N LEU A 177 6.57 0.24 -14.07
CA LEU A 177 7.90 0.60 -13.59
C LEU A 177 7.78 1.31 -12.23
N ASP A 178 8.52 0.81 -11.24
CA ASP A 178 8.60 1.40 -9.91
C ASP A 178 10.06 1.73 -9.57
N PHE A 179 10.23 2.75 -8.74
CA PHE A 179 11.51 3.17 -8.20
C PHE A 179 11.45 3.31 -6.69
N GLY A 180 12.57 3.09 -6.02
CA GLY A 180 12.67 3.31 -4.59
C GLY A 180 14.06 3.69 -4.16
N ALA A 181 14.13 4.36 -3.01
CA ALA A 181 15.35 4.48 -2.25
C ALA A 181 15.08 4.30 -0.76
N ALA A 182 16.07 3.78 -0.04
CA ALA A 182 16.03 3.64 1.40
C ALA A 182 17.39 3.96 2.00
N TRP A 183 17.39 4.58 3.16
CA TRP A 183 18.57 4.78 3.99
C TRP A 183 18.43 3.92 5.24
N ARG A 184 19.51 3.21 5.58
CA ARG A 184 19.58 2.44 6.81
C ARG A 184 20.83 2.83 7.59
N TRP A 185 20.61 2.98 8.89
CA TRP A 185 21.62 3.31 9.88
C TRP A 185 21.56 2.31 11.01
N ASP A 186 22.64 1.57 11.20
CA ASP A 186 22.80 0.62 12.29
C ASP A 186 23.95 1.05 13.21
N MET A 187 23.62 1.33 14.47
CA MET A 187 24.60 1.52 15.54
C MET A 187 24.67 0.26 16.37
N ASN A 188 25.83 -0.39 16.32
CA ASN A 188 26.16 -1.49 17.19
C ASN A 188 27.01 -0.96 18.35
N SER A 189 26.44 -0.93 19.55
CA SER A 189 27.16 -0.65 20.79
C SER A 189 26.91 -1.79 21.76
N ARG A 190 27.94 -2.16 22.54
CA ARG A 190 27.99 -3.34 23.43
C ARG A 190 26.63 -3.59 24.12
N ASN A 191 25.85 -4.54 23.56
CA ASN A 191 24.56 -5.00 24.08
C ASN A 191 23.35 -4.04 23.91
N GLN A 192 23.45 -3.04 23.03
CA GLN A 192 22.39 -2.10 22.66
C GLN A 192 22.42 -1.84 21.14
N ASP A 193 21.87 -2.77 20.37
CA ASP A 193 21.70 -2.58 18.93
C ASP A 193 20.58 -1.58 18.67
N ARG A 194 20.92 -0.47 18.01
CA ARG A 194 19.97 0.56 17.59
C ARG A 194 20.00 0.66 16.08
N GLY A 195 18.81 0.76 15.49
CA GLY A 195 18.67 0.89 14.04
C GLY A 195 17.66 1.97 13.69
N LEU A 196 17.90 2.66 12.59
CA LEU A 196 16.94 3.53 11.92
C LEU A 196 16.92 3.17 10.44
N MET A 197 15.73 3.04 9.89
CA MET A 197 15.51 2.88 8.46
C MET A 197 14.49 3.89 8.01
N MET A 198 14.75 4.56 6.91
CA MET A 198 13.83 5.47 6.25
C MET A 198 13.85 5.17 4.75
N GLY A 199 12.75 5.38 4.05
CA GLY A 199 12.74 5.18 2.62
C GLY A 199 11.54 5.82 1.95
N PHE A 200 11.67 5.96 0.64
CA PHE A 200 10.61 6.39 -0.24
C PHE A 200 10.52 5.44 -1.44
N SER A 201 9.31 5.24 -1.95
CA SER A 201 9.07 4.52 -3.20
C SER A 201 8.03 5.26 -4.04
N LEU A 202 8.23 5.21 -5.35
CA LEU A 202 7.34 5.72 -6.38
C LEU A 202 6.91 4.50 -7.20
N HIS A 203 5.61 4.24 -7.25
CA HIS A 203 5.02 3.16 -8.04
C HIS A 203 4.26 3.74 -9.23
N HIS A 204 4.16 2.96 -10.30
CA HIS A 204 3.50 3.33 -11.54
C HIS A 204 4.11 4.57 -12.21
N LEU A 205 5.45 4.59 -12.32
CA LEU A 205 6.19 5.66 -13.01
C LEU A 205 5.86 5.85 -14.50
N PRO A 206 5.44 4.85 -15.31
CA PRO A 206 5.22 5.08 -16.74
C PRO A 206 4.23 6.22 -17.03
N TRP A 207 3.28 6.47 -16.12
CA TRP A 207 2.38 7.63 -16.16
C TRP A 207 3.12 8.98 -16.18
N LEU A 208 4.27 9.10 -15.52
CA LEU A 208 5.05 10.35 -15.44
C LEU A 208 5.77 10.70 -16.75
N PHE A 209 6.06 9.72 -17.62
CA PHE A 209 7.00 9.90 -18.72
C PHE A 209 6.36 10.01 -20.11
N SER A 210 5.20 9.40 -20.37
CA SER A 210 4.52 9.55 -21.66
C SER A 210 3.10 8.97 -21.65
N LYS A 211 2.14 9.68 -22.24
CA LYS A 211 0.80 9.17 -22.58
C LYS A 211 0.80 7.94 -23.49
N SER A 212 1.91 7.68 -24.21
CA SER A 212 2.09 6.47 -25.02
C SER A 212 2.80 5.34 -24.27
N ALA A 213 3.40 5.64 -23.12
CA ALA A 213 3.96 4.66 -22.17
C ALA A 213 2.96 4.33 -21.04
N GLU A 214 1.90 5.14 -20.90
CA GLU A 214 0.66 4.77 -20.23
C GLU A 214 0.14 3.50 -20.90
N GLY A 215 0.41 2.37 -20.25
CA GLY A 215 -0.31 1.14 -20.55
C GLY A 215 -1.79 1.43 -20.52
N ASN A 216 -2.48 1.25 -21.64
CA ASN A 216 -3.92 1.42 -21.67
C ASN A 216 -4.53 0.36 -20.76
N SER A 217 -4.95 0.73 -19.55
CA SER A 217 -5.65 -0.14 -18.58
C SER A 217 -7.17 -0.18 -18.80
N SER A 218 -7.66 0.52 -19.83
CA SER A 218 -9.08 0.64 -20.14
C SER A 218 -9.61 -0.58 -20.88
N PHE A 219 -10.70 -1.15 -20.36
CA PHE A 219 -11.47 -2.19 -21.04
C PHE A 219 -12.44 -1.64 -22.10
N LEU A 220 -12.52 -0.31 -22.24
CA LEU A 220 -13.46 0.40 -23.12
C LEU A 220 -12.75 1.18 -24.25
N ASN A 221 -11.50 0.82 -24.59
CA ASN A 221 -10.67 1.52 -25.59
C ASN A 221 -10.44 3.02 -25.30
N GLY A 222 -10.55 3.45 -24.04
CA GLY A 222 -10.17 4.81 -23.63
C GLY A 222 -8.69 4.89 -23.21
N ASP A 223 -8.14 6.09 -23.07
CA ASP A 223 -6.82 6.29 -22.47
C ASP A 223 -6.96 6.28 -20.94
N ALA A 224 -6.58 5.18 -20.29
CA ALA A 224 -6.52 5.07 -18.84
C ALA A 224 -5.18 4.47 -18.42
N SER A 225 -4.61 4.99 -17.33
CA SER A 225 -3.36 4.53 -16.74
C SER A 225 -3.50 4.50 -15.23
N PRO A 226 -2.89 3.56 -14.48
CA PRO A 226 -2.93 3.60 -13.02
C PRO A 226 -2.34 4.92 -12.48
N ALA A 227 -2.96 5.46 -11.43
CA ALA A 227 -2.45 6.66 -10.78
C ALA A 227 -1.13 6.35 -10.06
N PRO A 228 -0.10 7.22 -10.16
CA PRO A 228 1.16 7.01 -9.48
C PRO A 228 0.96 7.02 -7.96
N ARG A 229 1.74 6.19 -7.27
CA ARG A 229 1.72 6.07 -5.81
C ARG A 229 3.07 6.45 -5.23
N LEU A 230 3.08 7.42 -4.32
CA LEU A 230 4.23 7.80 -3.52
C LEU A 230 4.07 7.21 -2.12
N THR A 231 5.08 6.49 -1.66
CA THR A 231 5.11 5.90 -0.32
C THR A 231 6.35 6.40 0.41
N PHE A 232 6.16 6.93 1.61
CA PHE A 232 7.24 7.17 2.57
C PHE A 232 7.11 6.17 3.72
N HIS A 233 8.22 5.64 4.20
CA HIS A 233 8.22 4.74 5.34
C HIS A 233 9.43 4.97 6.24
N ALA A 234 9.24 4.75 7.54
CA ALA A 234 10.29 4.83 8.54
C ALA A 234 10.10 3.76 9.61
N ALA A 235 11.20 3.20 10.10
CA ALA A 235 11.24 2.24 11.18
C ALA A 235 12.42 2.52 12.09
N MET A 236 12.22 2.37 13.39
CA MET A 236 13.29 2.41 14.38
C MET A 236 13.41 1.06 15.06
N ARG A 237 14.61 0.69 15.49
CA ARG A 237 14.87 -0.45 16.36
C ARG A 237 15.52 0.05 17.63
N LEU A 238 14.83 -0.08 18.76
CA LEU A 238 15.29 0.39 20.06
C LEU A 238 15.40 -0.78 21.04
N PRO A 239 16.53 -0.97 21.73
CA PRO A 239 16.67 -2.05 22.70
C PRO A 239 15.87 -1.72 23.97
N ALA A 240 14.99 -2.62 24.37
CA ALA A 240 14.32 -2.65 25.67
C ALA A 240 14.89 -3.81 26.49
N SER A 241 15.55 -3.51 27.61
CA SER A 241 16.07 -4.56 28.49
C SER A 241 14.94 -5.16 29.32
N LEU A 242 14.71 -6.47 29.21
CA LEU A 242 13.79 -7.20 30.08
C LEU A 242 14.60 -8.12 31.00
N PHE A 243 14.64 -7.79 32.28
CA PHE A 243 15.26 -8.65 33.29
C PHE A 243 14.26 -9.75 33.67
N ARG A 244 14.53 -10.99 33.25
CA ARG A 244 13.81 -12.17 33.74
C ARG A 244 14.83 -13.21 34.21
N GLN A 245 14.70 -13.62 35.49
CA GLN A 245 15.44 -14.68 36.20
C GLN A 245 16.62 -15.29 35.42
N GLY A 246 17.81 -14.70 35.56
CA GLY A 246 19.09 -15.33 35.20
C GLY A 246 19.47 -15.41 33.71
N LYS A 247 18.58 -15.06 32.76
CA LYS A 247 18.93 -14.95 31.33
C LYS A 247 18.71 -13.52 30.84
N LYS A 248 19.77 -12.88 30.32
CA LYS A 248 19.67 -11.59 29.62
C LYS A 248 19.02 -11.83 28.25
N GLY A 249 17.71 -11.61 28.14
CA GLY A 249 17.04 -11.40 26.87
C GLY A 249 17.01 -9.90 26.53
N VAL A 250 17.29 -9.54 25.30
CA VAL A 250 17.09 -8.17 24.80
C VAL A 250 15.77 -8.19 24.01
N LEU A 251 14.78 -7.44 24.49
CA LEU A 251 13.56 -7.16 23.75
C LEU A 251 13.84 -5.94 22.85
N TYR A 252 13.21 -5.86 21.69
CA TYR A 252 13.32 -4.66 20.85
C TYR A 252 11.95 -4.01 20.70
N TRP A 253 11.92 -2.70 20.82
CA TRP A 253 10.77 -1.89 20.45
C TRP A 253 11.00 -1.36 19.05
N MET A 254 10.08 -1.69 18.13
CA MET A 254 10.20 -1.29 16.73
C MET A 254 8.99 -0.48 16.26
N PRO A 255 8.94 0.83 16.52
CA PRO A 255 7.91 1.68 15.95
C PRO A 255 8.12 1.79 14.43
N VAL A 256 7.03 1.63 13.69
CA VAL A 256 7.00 1.71 12.23
C VAL A 256 5.96 2.71 11.78
N PHE A 257 6.27 3.44 10.72
CA PHE A 257 5.43 4.47 10.11
C PHE A 257 5.44 4.30 8.59
N LYS A 258 4.27 4.43 7.99
CA LYS A 258 4.07 4.46 6.55
C LYS A 258 3.07 5.55 6.18
N TRP A 259 3.38 6.31 5.15
CA TRP A 259 2.53 7.33 4.54
C TRP A 259 2.46 7.08 3.04
N ASP A 260 1.27 6.77 2.54
CA ASP A 260 1.00 6.52 1.13
C ASP A 260 0.11 7.63 0.56
N VAL A 261 0.43 8.07 -0.66
CA VAL A 261 -0.35 9.01 -1.46
C VAL A 261 -0.48 8.47 -2.87
N GLN A 262 -1.71 8.30 -3.35
CA GLN A 262 -1.98 7.87 -4.73
C GLN A 262 -2.91 8.86 -5.43
N SER A 263 -2.41 9.50 -6.50
CA SER A 263 -3.18 10.49 -7.28
C SER A 263 -2.46 10.90 -8.57
N TYR A 264 -3.23 11.24 -9.60
CA TYR A 264 -2.73 11.93 -10.80
C TYR A 264 -2.23 13.35 -10.53
N LYS A 265 -2.51 13.92 -9.36
CA LYS A 265 -1.98 15.23 -8.93
C LYS A 265 -1.28 15.10 -7.57
N LEU A 266 -0.11 14.44 -7.56
CA LEU A 266 0.67 14.14 -6.34
C LEU A 266 0.89 15.33 -5.39
N LEU A 267 1.01 16.55 -5.91
CA LEU A 267 1.26 17.76 -5.10
C LEU A 267 -0.02 18.42 -4.55
N LYS A 268 -1.20 17.98 -5.01
CA LYS A 268 -2.50 18.44 -4.52
C LYS A 268 -3.07 17.43 -3.53
N LEU A 269 -2.75 17.65 -2.25
CA LEU A 269 -3.15 16.75 -1.16
C LEU A 269 -4.65 16.73 -0.90
N ASP A 270 -5.39 17.73 -1.39
CA ASP A 270 -6.85 17.82 -1.34
C ASP A 270 -7.53 16.90 -2.37
N GLU A 271 -6.85 16.58 -3.46
CA GLU A 271 -7.33 15.73 -4.54
C GLU A 271 -6.66 14.33 -4.54
N SER A 272 -5.88 14.02 -3.50
CA SER A 272 -5.15 12.75 -3.39
C SER A 272 -5.71 11.84 -2.32
N VAL A 273 -5.65 10.54 -2.57
CA VAL A 273 -6.02 9.57 -1.54
C VAL A 273 -4.81 9.27 -0.70
N MET A 274 -4.94 9.54 0.61
CA MET A 274 -3.86 9.41 1.57
C MET A 274 -4.15 8.32 2.58
N VAL A 275 -3.17 7.46 2.84
CA VAL A 275 -3.24 6.43 3.88
C VAL A 275 -2.04 6.55 4.80
N THR A 276 -2.30 6.75 6.09
CA THR A 276 -1.25 6.75 7.13
C THR A 276 -1.40 5.50 7.98
N THR A 277 -0.32 4.76 8.16
CA THR A 277 -0.27 3.57 9.02
C THR A 277 0.87 3.70 10.02
N ALA A 278 0.57 3.57 11.30
CA ALA A 278 1.56 3.48 12.36
C ALA A 278 1.37 2.17 13.14
N GLY A 279 2.46 1.54 13.55
CA GLY A 279 2.44 0.28 14.27
C GLY A 279 3.67 0.09 15.16
N ILE A 280 3.63 -0.93 16.01
CA ILE A 280 4.75 -1.36 16.84
C ILE A 280 4.95 -2.86 16.63
N ASN A 281 6.16 -3.27 16.27
CA ASN A 281 6.58 -4.66 16.33
C ASN A 281 7.40 -4.87 17.62
N LEU A 282 7.19 -6.01 18.27
CA LEU A 282 7.84 -6.42 19.53
C LEU A 282 8.77 -7.62 19.30
#